data_AF-A0A433DCU7-F1
#
_entry.id   AF-A0A433DCU7-F1
#
_cell.length_a   1.000
_cell.length_b   1.000
_cell.length_c   1.000
_cell.angle_alpha   90.00
_cell.angle_beta   90.00
_cell.angle_gamma   90.00
#
_symmetry.space_group_name_H-M   'P 1'
#
loop_
_entity.id
_entity.type
_entity.pdbx_description
1 polymer ?
#
loop_
_entity_poly.entity_id
_entity_poly.type
_entity_poly.pdbx_seq_one_letter_code
_entity_poly.pdbx_strand_id
1 'polypeptide(L)'
;MHPFYVICINKMLSCAGTNRLQTGMHGAFGKPQGTVARINIGQIIFSVCSKDTNKAVIIEALHRYKYKFAGCQKIIVSKKWDFTKLSREEYAEARQSDKLCPNGCHVKYLSTHGSLEKYYADALKV
;
A
#
# COMPACT_ATOMS: atom_id res chain seq x y z
N MET A 1 2.05 -0.22 2.12
CA MET A 1 2.54 -0.60 3.46
C MET A 1 4.04 -0.36 3.52
N HIS A 2 4.56 0.21 4.60
CA HIS A 2 6.00 0.44 4.76
C HIS A 2 6.46 -0.03 6.16
N PRO A 3 7.56 -0.79 6.26
CA PRO A 3 8.01 -1.35 7.53
C PRO A 3 8.84 -0.33 8.32
N PHE A 4 8.17 0.59 9.01
CA PHE A 4 8.83 1.62 9.83
C PHE A 4 8.98 1.25 11.31
N TYR A 5 8.26 0.23 11.80
CA TYR A 5 8.31 -0.12 13.21
C TYR A 5 9.50 -1.04 13.51
N VAL A 6 10.37 -0.64 14.43
CA VAL A 6 11.58 -1.41 14.80
C VAL A 6 11.25 -2.42 15.89
N ILE A 7 11.65 -3.68 15.69
CA ILE A 7 11.60 -4.73 16.70
C ILE A 7 12.96 -4.87 17.38
N CYS A 8 12.92 -5.04 18.70
CA CYS A 8 14.09 -5.19 19.55
C CYS A 8 14.18 -6.62 20.09
N ILE A 9 15.40 -7.12 20.25
CA ILE A 9 15.68 -8.43 20.86
C ILE A 9 16.77 -8.30 21.93
N ASN A 10 16.52 -8.92 23.09
CA ASN A 10 17.57 -9.20 24.06
C ASN A 10 18.20 -10.55 23.71
N LYS A 11 19.35 -10.55 23.02
CA LYS A 11 19.97 -11.78 22.51
C LYS A 11 20.57 -12.60 23.66
N MET A 12 20.09 -13.82 23.84
CA MET A 12 20.72 -14.82 24.72
C MET A 12 21.93 -15.44 24.01
N LEU A 13 22.98 -15.74 24.77
CA LEU A 13 24.15 -16.47 24.25
C LEU A 13 23.83 -17.97 24.24
N SER A 14 23.90 -18.63 23.08
CA SER A 14 23.57 -20.04 22.91
C SER A 14 24.77 -20.99 23.02
N CYS A 15 25.87 -20.55 23.62
CA CYS A 15 27.12 -21.31 23.74
C CYS A 15 27.18 -22.11 25.06
N ALA A 16 27.97 -23.19 25.09
CA ALA A 16 28.26 -23.91 26.33
C ALA A 16 28.91 -22.99 27.37
N GLY A 17 28.46 -23.06 28.63
CA GLY A 17 28.95 -22.19 29.70
C GLY A 17 28.38 -20.77 29.70
N THR A 18 27.33 -20.48 28.92
CA THR A 18 26.68 -19.16 28.83
C THR A 18 26.32 -18.54 30.19
N ASN A 19 25.95 -19.36 31.18
CA ASN A 19 25.57 -18.92 32.53
C ASN A 19 26.69 -18.14 33.25
N ARG A 20 27.95 -18.28 32.83
CA ARG A 20 29.09 -17.54 33.41
C ARG A 20 29.33 -16.17 32.76
N LEU A 21 28.84 -15.97 31.53
CA LEU A 21 29.09 -14.78 30.72
C LEU A 21 27.85 -13.92 30.56
N GLN A 22 26.68 -14.53 30.62
CA GLN A 22 25.41 -13.87 30.38
C GLN A 22 24.76 -13.42 31.69
N THR A 23 24.23 -12.20 31.70
CA THR A 23 23.52 -11.62 32.85
C THR A 23 22.03 -12.01 32.94
N GLY A 24 21.58 -12.97 32.12
CA GLY A 24 20.18 -13.36 32.03
C GLY A 24 19.27 -12.18 31.65
N MET A 25 18.32 -11.85 32.53
CA MET A 25 17.35 -10.75 32.35
C MET A 25 17.76 -9.42 33.00
N HIS A 26 18.94 -9.34 33.62
CA HIS A 26 19.44 -8.08 34.16
C HIS A 26 19.86 -7.15 33.00
N GLY A 27 19.25 -5.96 32.91
CA GLY A 27 19.46 -5.02 31.80
C GLY A 27 18.81 -5.43 30.47
N ALA A 28 17.64 -6.08 30.52
CA ALA A 28 17.00 -6.75 29.37
C ALA A 28 16.43 -5.84 28.25
N PHE A 29 16.78 -4.55 28.18
CA PHE A 29 16.34 -3.71 27.05
C PHE A 29 16.99 -4.22 25.75
N GLY A 30 16.16 -4.58 24.78
CA GLY A 30 16.61 -5.18 23.53
C GLY A 30 17.30 -4.18 22.59
N LYS A 31 18.20 -4.69 21.76
CA LYS A 31 18.78 -3.93 20.65
C LYS A 31 17.94 -4.10 19.37
N PRO A 32 17.90 -3.11 18.47
CA PRO A 32 17.15 -3.22 17.24
C PRO A 32 17.68 -4.35 16.36
N GLN A 33 16.79 -5.20 15.85
CA GLN A 33 17.14 -6.38 15.05
C GLN A 33 16.49 -6.38 13.68
N GLY A 34 15.32 -5.78 13.54
CA GLY A 34 14.59 -5.73 12.27
C GLY A 34 13.47 -4.70 12.29
N THR A 35 12.81 -4.54 11.15
CA THR A 35 11.62 -3.70 11.02
C THR A 35 10.42 -4.51 10.57
N VAL A 36 9.23 -4.04 10.97
CA VAL A 36 7.95 -4.65 10.63
C VAL A 36 6.94 -3.56 10.24
N ALA A 37 5.95 -3.95 9.44
CA ALA A 37 4.81 -3.10 9.13
C ALA A 37 3.63 -3.46 10.05
N ARG A 38 2.99 -2.45 10.64
CA ARG A 38 1.76 -2.62 11.44
C ARG A 38 0.54 -2.51 10.53
N ILE A 39 -0.41 -3.44 10.66
CA ILE A 39 -1.57 -3.54 9.77
C ILE A 39 -2.84 -3.68 10.60
N ASN A 40 -3.85 -2.87 10.28
CA ASN A 40 -5.19 -2.94 10.87
C ASN A 40 -6.14 -3.81 10.03
N ILE A 41 -7.23 -4.25 10.62
CA ILE A 41 -8.29 -5.00 9.91
C ILE A 41 -8.86 -4.13 8.79
N GLY A 42 -8.98 -4.70 7.58
CA GLY A 42 -9.50 -4.01 6.40
C GLY A 42 -8.47 -3.12 5.68
N GLN A 43 -7.25 -2.98 6.21
CA GLN A 43 -6.21 -2.20 5.56
C GLN A 43 -5.63 -2.92 4.34
N ILE A 44 -5.44 -2.17 3.25
CA ILE A 44 -4.92 -2.70 1.99
C ILE A 44 -3.40 -2.95 2.11
N ILE A 45 -2.96 -4.17 1.79
CA ILE A 45 -1.54 -4.55 1.80
C ILE A 45 -0.94 -4.36 0.39
N PHE A 46 -1.59 -4.96 -0.61
CA PHE A 46 -1.22 -4.87 -2.02
C PHE A 46 -2.39 -4.36 -2.86
N SER A 47 -2.05 -3.55 -3.86
CA SER A 47 -2.97 -3.05 -4.86
C SER A 47 -2.34 -3.23 -6.24
N VAL A 48 -3.07 -3.85 -7.16
CA VAL A 48 -2.61 -4.12 -8.53
C VAL A 48 -3.62 -3.52 -9.50
N CYS A 49 -3.11 -2.84 -10.52
CA CYS A 49 -3.89 -2.28 -11.63
C CYS A 49 -3.52 -3.03 -12.91
N SER A 50 -4.53 -3.42 -13.70
CA SER A 50 -4.35 -4.10 -14.98
C SER A 50 -5.60 -4.01 -15.84
N LYS A 51 -5.49 -4.35 -17.12
CA LYS A 51 -6.63 -4.58 -18.00
C LYS A 51 -7.51 -5.73 -17.49
N ASP A 52 -8.82 -5.64 -17.75
CA ASP A 52 -9.81 -6.64 -17.30
C ASP A 52 -9.54 -8.05 -17.85
N THR A 53 -8.85 -8.17 -18.99
CA THR A 53 -8.42 -9.45 -19.57
C THR A 53 -7.56 -10.28 -18.61
N ASN A 54 -6.76 -9.62 -17.76
CA ASN A 54 -5.79 -10.29 -16.90
C ASN A 54 -6.34 -10.57 -15.49
N LYS A 55 -7.63 -10.32 -15.26
CA LYS A 55 -8.28 -10.44 -13.95
C LYS A 55 -8.06 -11.81 -13.30
N ALA A 56 -8.28 -12.90 -14.04
CA ALA A 56 -8.13 -14.26 -13.51
C ALA A 56 -6.69 -14.56 -13.09
N VAL A 57 -5.71 -14.13 -13.90
CA VAL A 57 -4.27 -14.32 -13.63
C VAL A 57 -3.85 -13.60 -12.35
N ILE A 58 -4.34 -12.38 -12.14
CA ILE A 58 -4.00 -11.58 -10.95
C ILE A 58 -4.64 -12.13 -9.68
N ILE A 59 -5.88 -12.62 -9.76
CA ILE A 59 -6.53 -13.27 -8.61
C ILE A 59 -5.71 -14.48 -8.16
N GLU A 60 -5.26 -15.32 -9.10
CA GLU A 60 -4.43 -16.48 -8.78
C GLU A 60 -3.04 -16.07 -8.25
N ALA A 61 -2.42 -15.03 -8.80
CA ALA A 61 -1.16 -14.51 -8.29
C ALA A 61 -1.28 -14.00 -6.83
N LEU A 62 -2.35 -13.25 -6.53
CA LEU A 62 -2.64 -12.78 -5.17
C LEU A 62 -3.01 -13.93 -4.23
N HIS A 63 -3.65 -14.98 -4.74
CA HIS A 63 -3.94 -16.18 -3.98
C HIS A 63 -2.66 -16.91 -3.56
N ARG A 64 -1.69 -17.07 -4.47
CA ARG A 64 -0.37 -17.63 -4.14
C ARG A 64 0.40 -16.75 -3.16
N TYR A 65 0.28 -15.43 -3.32
CA TYR A 65 0.94 -14.47 -2.46
C TYR A 65 0.42 -14.51 -1.03
N LYS A 66 -0.88 -14.78 -0.85
CA LYS A 66 -1.54 -14.94 0.45
C LYS A 66 -0.82 -15.92 1.36
N TYR A 67 -0.29 -17.03 0.83
CA TYR A 67 0.45 -18.03 1.61
C TYR A 67 1.74 -17.52 2.26
N LYS A 68 2.26 -16.37 1.83
CA LYS A 68 3.46 -15.76 2.40
C LYS A 68 3.17 -14.87 3.61
N PHE A 69 1.89 -14.62 3.92
CA PHE A 69 1.47 -13.82 5.06
C PHE A 69 0.78 -14.67 6.11
N ALA A 70 1.09 -14.41 7.37
CA ALA A 70 0.35 -14.97 8.48
C ALA A 70 -1.07 -14.36 8.55
N GLY A 71 -2.06 -15.17 8.93
CA GLY A 71 -3.45 -14.73 9.10
C GLY A 71 -4.34 -14.91 7.86
N CYS A 72 -5.52 -14.29 7.90
CA CYS A 72 -6.52 -14.42 6.83
C CYS A 72 -6.62 -13.14 6.00
N GLN A 73 -6.08 -13.15 4.78
CA GLN A 73 -6.23 -12.05 3.82
C GLN A 73 -7.38 -12.32 2.87
N LYS A 74 -8.09 -11.25 2.49
CA LYS A 74 -9.18 -11.27 1.49
C LYS A 74 -8.70 -10.60 0.22
N ILE A 75 -9.00 -11.22 -0.93
CA ILE A 75 -8.79 -10.64 -2.25
C ILE A 75 -10.10 -9.94 -2.63
N ILE A 76 -10.02 -8.66 -2.97
CA ILE A 76 -11.19 -7.82 -3.27
C ILE A 76 -10.97 -7.18 -4.64
N VAL A 77 -11.96 -7.31 -5.51
CA VAL A 77 -11.99 -6.56 -6.78
C VAL A 77 -12.60 -5.19 -6.50
N SER A 78 -11.82 -4.14 -6.70
CA SER A 78 -12.29 -2.77 -6.49
C SER A 78 -13.32 -2.36 -7.55
N LYS A 79 -14.31 -1.55 -7.16
CA LYS A 79 -15.24 -0.88 -8.08
C LYS A 79 -14.67 0.42 -8.66
N LYS A 80 -13.52 0.87 -8.14
CA LYS A 80 -12.86 2.08 -8.57
C LYS A 80 -12.09 1.86 -9.87
N TRP A 81 -11.86 2.95 -10.60
CA TRP A 81 -10.99 2.94 -11.77
C TRP A 81 -9.52 2.97 -11.30
N ASP A 82 -8.83 1.84 -11.41
CA ASP A 82 -7.41 1.70 -11.06
C ASP A 82 -7.08 2.21 -9.63
N PHE A 83 -6.11 3.13 -9.52
CA PHE A 83 -5.71 3.78 -8.27
C PHE A 83 -6.37 5.15 -8.07
N THR A 84 -7.47 5.43 -8.78
CA THR A 84 -8.24 6.65 -8.60
C THR A 84 -9.30 6.49 -7.50
N LYS A 85 -9.88 7.61 -7.08
CA LYS A 85 -10.98 7.64 -6.11
C LYS A 85 -12.35 7.47 -6.78
N LEU A 86 -12.43 7.53 -8.11
CA LEU A 86 -13.69 7.46 -8.86
C LEU A 86 -14.09 6.02 -9.13
N SER A 87 -15.39 5.75 -9.15
CA SER A 87 -15.92 4.50 -9.70
C SER A 87 -15.62 4.39 -11.19
N ARG A 88 -15.75 3.19 -11.77
CA ARG A 88 -15.55 3.01 -13.22
C ARG A 88 -16.52 3.86 -14.06
N GLU A 89 -17.75 4.00 -13.60
CA GLU A 89 -18.80 4.79 -14.24
C GLU A 89 -18.50 6.29 -14.14
N GLU A 90 -18.23 6.77 -12.91
CA GLU A 90 -17.86 8.16 -12.64
C GLU A 90 -16.61 8.59 -13.42
N TYR A 91 -15.63 7.69 -13.57
CA TYR A 91 -14.41 7.97 -14.32
C TYR A 91 -14.68 8.13 -15.82
N ALA A 92 -15.58 7.31 -16.40
CA ALA A 92 -15.97 7.42 -17.79
C ALA A 92 -16.68 8.75 -18.08
N GLU A 93 -17.62 9.16 -17.21
CA GLU A 93 -18.31 10.45 -17.31
C GLU A 93 -17.36 11.64 -17.11
N ALA A 94 -16.48 11.58 -16.12
CA ALA A 94 -15.50 12.63 -15.84
C ALA A 94 -14.49 12.78 -16.98
N ARG A 95 -14.17 11.68 -17.68
CA ARG A 95 -13.33 11.70 -18.87
C ARG A 95 -14.06 12.24 -20.10
N GLN A 96 -15.35 11.95 -20.25
CA GLN A 96 -16.17 12.51 -21.35
C GLN A 96 -16.47 14.00 -21.17
N SER A 97 -16.50 14.48 -19.92
CA SER A 97 -16.76 15.88 -19.57
C SER A 97 -15.49 16.72 -19.40
N ASP A 98 -14.34 16.21 -19.82
CA ASP A 98 -13.03 16.88 -19.76
C ASP A 98 -12.67 17.44 -18.38
N LYS A 99 -13.09 16.74 -17.31
CA LYS A 99 -12.79 17.12 -15.92
C LYS A 99 -11.49 16.51 -15.39
N LEU A 100 -10.82 15.69 -16.20
CA LEU A 100 -9.66 14.90 -15.81
C LEU A 100 -8.46 15.24 -16.69
N CYS A 101 -7.41 15.81 -16.11
CA CYS A 101 -6.16 16.06 -16.80
C CYS A 101 -5.21 14.87 -16.61
N PRO A 102 -4.60 14.32 -17.67
CA PRO A 102 -3.58 13.28 -17.54
C PRO A 102 -2.33 13.83 -16.81
N ASN A 103 -1.76 13.06 -15.88
CA ASN A 103 -0.58 13.46 -15.11
C ASN A 103 0.36 12.26 -14.87
N GLY A 104 1.04 11.83 -15.93
CA GLY A 104 1.95 10.70 -15.89
C GLY A 104 1.21 9.40 -15.55
N CYS A 105 1.54 8.79 -14.40
CA CYS A 105 0.90 7.58 -13.91
C CYS A 105 -0.43 7.83 -13.17
N HIS A 106 -0.76 9.09 -12.88
CA HIS A 106 -1.98 9.49 -12.16
C HIS A 106 -2.80 10.48 -12.98
N VAL A 107 -3.95 10.86 -12.43
CA VAL A 107 -4.87 11.83 -13.02
C VAL A 107 -5.03 13.00 -12.06
N LYS A 108 -5.02 14.21 -12.60
CA LYS A 108 -5.39 15.43 -11.90
C LYS A 108 -6.86 15.75 -12.18
N TYR A 109 -7.56 16.23 -11.16
CA TYR A 109 -8.95 16.67 -11.29
C TYR A 109 -8.96 18.16 -11.56
N LEU A 110 -9.74 18.60 -12.53
CA LEU A 110 -9.93 20.01 -12.82
C LEU A 110 -10.72 20.64 -11.65
N SER A 111 -10.09 21.56 -10.92
CA SER A 111 -10.68 22.19 -9.74
C SER A 111 -11.53 23.38 -10.15
N THR A 112 -12.79 23.43 -9.71
CA THR A 112 -13.65 24.62 -9.86
C THR A 112 -13.31 25.74 -8.87
N HIS A 113 -12.37 25.50 -7.95
CA HIS A 113 -11.90 26.47 -6.98
C HIS A 113 -10.48 26.93 -7.30
N GLY A 114 -10.23 28.23 -7.11
CA GLY A 114 -8.92 28.87 -7.31
C GLY A 114 -8.98 30.01 -8.32
N SER A 115 -7.83 30.41 -8.85
CA SER A 115 -7.75 31.43 -9.89
C SER A 115 -8.34 30.90 -11.20
N LEU A 116 -9.21 31.69 -11.84
CA LEU A 116 -9.79 31.38 -13.14
C LEU A 116 -8.72 31.24 -14.24
N GLU A 117 -7.64 32.01 -14.17
CA GLU A 117 -6.53 31.91 -15.11
C GLU A 117 -5.89 30.51 -15.08
N LYS A 118 -5.69 29.96 -13.88
CA LYS A 118 -5.17 28.60 -13.69
C LYS A 118 -6.16 27.55 -14.19
N TYR A 119 -7.45 27.76 -13.96
CA TYR A 119 -8.49 26.86 -14.46
C TYR A 119 -8.44 26.74 -15.99
N TYR A 120 -8.45 27.86 -16.71
CA TYR A 120 -8.39 27.82 -18.17
C TYR A 120 -7.06 27.27 -18.67
N ALA A 121 -5.94 27.57 -18.00
CA ALA A 121 -4.64 27.02 -18.35
C ALA A 121 -4.56 25.49 -18.17
N ASP A 122 -5.25 24.93 -17.18
CA ASP A 122 -5.30 23.48 -16.95
C ASP A 122 -6.36 22.80 -17.81
N ALA A 123 -7.49 23.45 -18.09
CA ALA A 123 -8.52 22.98 -19.00
C ALA A 123 -8.00 22.81 -20.43
N LEU A 124 -7.06 23.67 -20.86
CA LEU A 124 -6.38 23.53 -22.16
C LEU A 124 -5.44 22.32 -22.25
N LYS A 125 -5.09 21.69 -21.11
CA LYS A 125 -4.20 20.52 -21.05
C LYS A 125 -4.99 19.21 -20.92
N VAL A 126 -6.30 19.28 -20.82
CA VAL A 126 -7.19 18.11 -20.86
C VAL A 126 -7.27 17.61 -22.30
#